data_AF-A0A660VA62-F1
#
_entry.id   AF-A0A660VA62-F1
#
_cell.length_a   1.000
_cell.length_b   1.000
_cell.length_c   1.000
_cell.angle_alpha   90.00
_cell.angle_beta   90.00
_cell.angle_gamma   90.00
#
_symmetry.space_group_name_H-M   'P 1'
#
loop_
_entity.id
_entity.type
_entity.pdbx_description
1 polymer ?
#
loop_
_entity_poly.entity_id
_entity_poly.type
_entity_poly.pdbx_seq_one_letter_code
_entity_poly.pdbx_strand_id
1 'polypeptide(L)'
;MQLGEDWLKSTNPDNPEVTLQITGAVNGLIVIELYADEAPITVENFLNYVQTGFYNGLIFHRVMPDFMIQGGGFDTDLTYKTSGDSIINESSNRISHLRGTIAMARTTNADSATAQFFINQNPQNNLFLDYGYIGYDHNYNPPKALPAQIGYCVFGEVLSGMDVVDAIATVTTHTENNADGDPMGDVPIDDIIIQSATITQNAPFCAIKLQGDVDGNCKVDFADFAKLAQNWLACNSMTSVCD
;
A
#
# COMPACT_ATOMS: atom_id res chain seq x y z
N MET A 1 -31.49 -16.09 -0.09
CA MET A 1 -31.03 -15.17 -1.15
C MET A 1 -29.73 -14.59 -0.65
N GLN A 2 -28.62 -15.13 -1.15
CA GLN A 2 -27.28 -14.73 -0.74
C GLN A 2 -26.93 -13.52 -1.60
N LEU A 3 -26.91 -12.33 -1.00
CA LEU A 3 -26.48 -11.11 -1.67
C LEU A 3 -24.96 -11.20 -1.78
N GLY A 4 -24.46 -11.27 -3.02
CA GLY A 4 -23.06 -11.50 -3.35
C GLY A 4 -22.16 -10.37 -2.85
N GLU A 5 -21.02 -10.76 -2.28
CA GLU A 5 -19.93 -9.91 -1.81
C GLU A 5 -19.03 -9.40 -2.96
N ASP A 6 -19.60 -9.10 -4.13
CA ASP A 6 -18.83 -8.79 -5.35
C ASP A 6 -18.57 -7.28 -5.58
N TRP A 7 -18.69 -6.43 -4.55
CA TRP A 7 -18.56 -4.97 -4.70
C TRP A 7 -17.17 -4.39 -4.45
N LEU A 8 -16.11 -5.20 -4.24
CA LEU A 8 -14.79 -4.67 -3.88
C LEU A 8 -13.61 -5.40 -4.53
N LYS A 9 -13.59 -5.58 -5.85
CA LYS A 9 -12.35 -5.81 -6.64
C LYS A 9 -12.50 -5.28 -8.07
N SER A 10 -12.74 -3.97 -8.20
CA SER A 10 -12.53 -3.32 -9.49
C SER A 10 -11.02 -3.09 -9.64
N THR A 11 -10.28 -4.13 -10.02
CA THR A 11 -8.87 -3.96 -10.42
C THR A 11 -8.86 -3.00 -11.60
N ASN A 12 -8.20 -1.86 -11.46
CA ASN A 12 -8.03 -0.96 -12.59
C ASN A 12 -6.93 -1.58 -13.46
N PRO A 13 -7.19 -1.98 -14.73
CA PRO A 13 -6.15 -2.54 -15.59
C PRO A 13 -4.98 -1.57 -15.83
N ASP A 14 -5.18 -0.30 -15.50
CA ASP A 14 -4.22 0.79 -15.61
C ASP A 14 -3.47 1.09 -14.29
N ASN A 15 -3.66 0.28 -13.25
CA ASN A 15 -2.87 0.36 -12.04
C ASN A 15 -1.59 -0.49 -12.15
N PRO A 16 -0.42 0.00 -11.70
CA PRO A 16 0.79 -0.80 -11.63
C PRO A 16 0.64 -1.96 -10.65
N GLU A 17 1.17 -3.12 -10.99
CA GLU A 17 1.26 -4.26 -10.06
C GLU A 17 2.72 -4.54 -9.68
N VAL A 18 2.94 -4.80 -8.39
CA VAL A 18 4.23 -5.25 -7.85
C VAL A 18 4.07 -6.61 -7.18
N THR A 19 4.94 -7.55 -7.54
CA THR A 19 5.07 -8.82 -6.87
C THR A 19 6.28 -8.81 -5.94
N LEU A 20 6.04 -9.11 -4.66
CA LEU A 20 7.06 -9.39 -3.66
C LEU A 20 7.26 -10.90 -3.56
N GLN A 21 8.50 -11.35 -3.77
CA GLN A 21 8.91 -12.73 -3.49
C GLN A 21 9.48 -12.80 -2.08
N ILE A 22 8.80 -13.53 -1.20
CA ILE A 22 9.15 -13.67 0.21
C ILE A 22 9.85 -15.00 0.45
N THR A 23 10.91 -14.98 1.26
CA THR A 23 11.67 -16.16 1.69
C THR A 23 12.07 -16.07 3.16
N GLY A 24 12.56 -17.18 3.73
CA GLY A 24 13.00 -17.27 5.13
C GLY A 24 12.02 -18.11 5.94
N ALA A 25 11.58 -17.61 7.10
CA ALA A 25 10.65 -18.32 7.97
C ALA A 25 9.28 -18.57 7.30
N VAL A 26 8.88 -17.66 6.40
CA VAL A 26 7.72 -17.81 5.51
C VAL A 26 8.21 -17.67 4.07
N ASN A 27 7.63 -18.44 3.16
CA ASN A 27 7.96 -18.40 1.73
C ASN A 27 6.66 -18.24 0.93
N GLY A 28 6.65 -17.36 -0.06
CA GLY A 28 5.46 -17.12 -0.86
C GLY A 28 5.55 -15.88 -1.73
N LEU A 29 4.50 -15.64 -2.51
CA LEU A 29 4.37 -14.44 -3.33
C LEU A 29 3.26 -13.56 -2.75
N ILE A 30 3.50 -12.26 -2.73
CA ILE A 30 2.49 -11.23 -2.44
C ILE A 30 2.39 -10.35 -3.67
N VAL A 31 1.22 -10.31 -4.31
CA VAL A 31 0.95 -9.46 -5.48
C VAL A 31 0.12 -8.27 -5.03
N ILE A 32 0.56 -7.08 -5.38
CA ILE A 32 0.04 -5.80 -4.91
C ILE A 32 -0.36 -4.94 -6.10
N GLU A 33 -1.58 -4.44 -6.13
CA GLU A 33 -2.04 -3.37 -7.02
C GLU A 33 -1.75 -2.01 -6.36
N LEU A 34 -1.27 -1.04 -7.14
CA LEU A 34 -0.94 0.31 -6.67
C LEU A 34 -1.90 1.35 -7.23
N TYR A 35 -2.43 2.21 -6.36
CA TYR A 35 -3.42 3.25 -6.67
C TYR A 35 -2.76 4.52 -7.21
N ALA A 36 -2.25 4.46 -8.45
CA ALA A 36 -1.44 5.52 -9.05
C ALA A 36 -2.21 6.84 -9.23
N ASP A 37 -3.53 6.78 -9.41
CA ASP A 37 -4.40 7.95 -9.58
C ASP A 37 -4.68 8.66 -8.23
N GLU A 38 -4.76 7.90 -7.14
CA GLU A 38 -5.15 8.37 -5.82
C GLU A 38 -3.96 8.71 -4.91
N ALA A 39 -2.77 8.15 -5.19
CA ALA A 39 -1.54 8.40 -4.46
C ALA A 39 -0.31 8.50 -5.40
N PRO A 40 -0.31 9.42 -6.38
CA PRO A 40 0.68 9.45 -7.46
C PRO A 40 2.12 9.61 -6.96
N ILE A 41 2.37 10.47 -5.97
CA ILE A 41 3.73 10.73 -5.46
C ILE A 41 4.23 9.49 -4.70
N THR A 42 3.35 8.86 -3.93
CA THR A 42 3.65 7.68 -3.13
C THR A 42 3.92 6.47 -4.00
N VAL A 43 3.08 6.24 -5.02
CA VAL A 43 3.23 5.15 -5.98
C VAL A 43 4.51 5.33 -6.80
N GLU A 44 4.79 6.54 -7.29
CA GLU A 44 6.04 6.82 -8.00
C GLU A 44 7.27 6.52 -7.13
N ASN A 45 7.26 7.00 -5.87
CA ASN A 45 8.32 6.74 -4.92
C ASN A 45 8.53 5.24 -4.65
N PHE A 46 7.45 4.49 -4.39
CA PHE A 46 7.53 3.06 -4.16
C PHE A 46 8.07 2.31 -5.39
N LEU A 47 7.56 2.62 -6.59
CA LEU A 47 8.01 2.02 -7.84
C LEU A 47 9.49 2.32 -8.11
N ASN A 48 9.99 3.52 -7.78
CA ASN A 48 11.40 3.85 -7.91
C ASN A 48 12.29 2.94 -7.03
N TYR A 49 11.88 2.64 -5.80
CA TYR A 49 12.57 1.68 -4.94
C TYR A 49 12.50 0.24 -5.48
N VAL A 50 11.37 -0.16 -6.07
CA VAL A 50 11.24 -1.47 -6.73
C VAL A 50 12.18 -1.56 -7.93
N GLN A 51 12.17 -0.58 -8.83
CA GLN A 51 12.98 -0.55 -10.06
C GLN A 51 14.48 -0.57 -9.79
N THR A 52 14.92 0.09 -8.72
CA THR A 52 16.33 0.12 -8.31
C THR A 52 16.76 -1.14 -7.54
N GLY A 53 15.83 -2.08 -7.28
CA GLY A 53 16.09 -3.27 -6.49
C GLY A 53 16.36 -2.96 -5.01
N PHE A 54 15.91 -1.80 -4.52
CA PHE A 54 16.18 -1.33 -3.16
C PHE A 54 15.68 -2.32 -2.09
N TYR A 55 14.51 -2.91 -2.31
CA TYR A 55 13.89 -3.85 -1.38
C TYR A 55 14.53 -5.24 -1.35
N ASN A 56 15.39 -5.58 -2.32
CA ASN A 56 15.97 -6.91 -2.41
C ASN A 56 16.91 -7.16 -1.22
N GLY A 57 16.64 -8.23 -0.47
CA GLY A 57 17.37 -8.59 0.74
C GLY A 57 16.96 -7.82 1.99
N LEU A 58 15.98 -6.92 1.91
CA LEU A 58 15.41 -6.27 3.09
C LEU A 58 14.36 -7.17 3.74
N ILE A 59 14.06 -6.90 5.00
CA ILE A 59 13.17 -7.73 5.80
C ILE A 59 11.88 -7.02 6.22
N PHE A 60 10.89 -7.82 6.59
CA PHE A 60 9.81 -7.38 7.47
C PHE A 60 10.31 -7.39 8.91
N HIS A 61 10.87 -6.26 9.34
CA HIS A 61 11.52 -6.09 10.64
C HIS A 61 10.54 -5.89 11.80
N ARG A 62 9.24 -5.74 11.52
CA ARG A 62 8.22 -5.58 12.56
C ARG A 62 6.90 -6.19 12.12
N VAL A 63 6.42 -7.18 12.86
CA VAL A 63 5.19 -7.92 12.51
C VAL A 63 4.30 -8.10 13.74
N MET A 64 3.01 -7.81 13.60
CA MET A 64 2.07 -7.89 14.71
C MET A 64 0.78 -8.56 14.27
N PRO A 65 0.35 -9.66 14.92
CA PRO A 65 -0.93 -10.27 14.62
C PRO A 65 -2.07 -9.31 14.94
N ASP A 66 -3.13 -9.38 14.16
CA ASP A 66 -4.31 -8.51 14.25
C ASP A 66 -3.97 -7.01 14.08
N PHE A 67 -2.86 -6.70 13.42
CA PHE A 67 -2.49 -5.34 13.10
C PHE A 67 -1.88 -5.21 11.70
N MET A 68 -0.56 -5.40 11.55
CA MET A 68 0.15 -5.17 10.29
C MET A 68 1.50 -5.88 10.24
N ILE A 69 2.09 -5.92 9.04
CA ILE A 69 3.49 -6.30 8.82
C ILE A 69 4.22 -5.13 8.16
N GLN A 70 5.33 -4.69 8.74
CA GLN A 70 6.12 -3.52 8.30
C GLN A 70 7.51 -3.95 7.85
N GLY A 71 7.96 -3.41 6.73
CA GLY A 71 9.21 -3.80 6.08
C GLY A 71 9.82 -2.72 5.20
N GLY A 72 10.86 -3.10 4.45
CA GLY A 72 11.47 -2.24 3.42
C GLY A 72 12.43 -1.17 3.95
N GLY A 73 12.97 -1.34 5.17
CA GLY A 73 13.92 -0.40 5.77
C GLY A 73 15.20 -1.00 6.35
N PHE A 74 15.20 -2.29 6.68
CA PHE A 74 16.32 -2.95 7.38
C PHE A 74 16.72 -4.23 6.64
N ASP A 75 18.00 -4.57 6.69
CA ASP A 75 18.51 -5.88 6.28
C ASP A 75 18.45 -6.90 7.43
N THR A 76 19.00 -8.10 7.20
CA THR A 76 19.04 -9.22 8.16
C THR A 76 19.90 -8.94 9.40
N ASP A 77 20.81 -7.96 9.33
CA ASP A 77 21.63 -7.54 10.47
C ASP A 77 20.97 -6.39 11.24
N LEU A 78 19.69 -6.09 10.93
CA LEU A 78 18.95 -4.93 11.43
C LEU A 78 19.70 -3.62 11.20
N THR A 79 20.44 -3.53 10.10
CA THR A 79 21.06 -2.28 9.65
C THR A 79 20.06 -1.51 8.80
N TYR A 80 19.80 -0.25 9.16
CA TYR A 80 18.93 0.60 8.36
C TYR A 80 19.56 0.88 7.00
N LYS A 81 18.87 0.56 5.92
CA LYS A 81 19.32 0.91 4.57
C LYS A 81 18.92 2.34 4.27
N THR A 82 19.93 3.19 4.06
CA THR A 82 19.73 4.61 3.72
C THR A 82 18.80 4.75 2.52
N SER A 83 17.63 5.33 2.78
CA SER A 83 16.63 5.69 1.77
C SER A 83 16.90 7.08 1.18
N GLY A 84 16.19 7.43 0.11
CA GLY A 84 16.19 8.78 -0.46
C GLY A 84 15.42 9.81 0.38
N ASP A 85 15.14 10.95 -0.24
CA ASP A 85 14.41 12.06 0.36
C ASP A 85 12.99 11.64 0.78
N SER A 86 12.43 12.35 1.77
CA SER A 86 11.06 12.10 2.20
C SER A 86 10.03 12.69 1.23
N ILE A 87 8.86 12.04 1.17
CA ILE A 87 7.74 12.47 0.35
C ILE A 87 6.64 13.14 1.19
N ILE A 88 5.83 13.97 0.52
CA ILE A 88 4.64 14.57 1.11
C ILE A 88 3.60 13.48 1.43
N ASN A 89 2.87 13.63 2.54
CA ASN A 89 1.85 12.66 2.92
C ASN A 89 0.57 12.83 2.10
N GLU A 90 0.24 11.81 1.31
CA GLU A 90 -0.98 11.77 0.48
C GLU A 90 -2.20 11.13 1.19
N SER A 91 -2.14 10.85 2.50
CA SER A 91 -3.26 10.27 3.28
C SER A 91 -4.58 11.04 3.20
N SER A 92 -4.53 12.31 2.81
CA SER A 92 -5.72 13.11 2.48
C SER A 92 -6.52 12.58 1.27
N ASN A 93 -6.03 11.56 0.57
CA ASN A 93 -6.79 10.74 -0.38
C ASN A 93 -7.94 9.96 0.29
N ARG A 94 -7.94 9.86 1.63
CA ARG A 94 -9.01 9.27 2.47
C ARG A 94 -9.29 7.79 2.19
N ILE A 95 -8.33 7.07 1.65
CA ILE A 95 -8.44 5.61 1.51
C ILE A 95 -8.25 4.98 2.89
N SER A 96 -9.22 4.18 3.33
CA SER A 96 -9.20 3.57 4.66
C SER A 96 -8.18 2.44 4.78
N HIS A 97 -7.62 2.27 5.98
CA HIS A 97 -6.74 1.17 6.36
C HIS A 97 -7.51 -0.13 6.57
N LEU A 98 -8.12 -0.63 5.49
CA LEU A 98 -8.79 -1.92 5.46
C LEU A 98 -7.78 -3.08 5.42
N ARG A 99 -8.23 -4.28 5.78
CA ARG A 99 -7.43 -5.49 5.61
C ARG A 99 -6.96 -5.63 4.16
N GLY A 100 -5.68 -5.91 3.98
CA GLY A 100 -5.04 -6.11 2.68
C GLY A 100 -4.50 -4.84 2.04
N THR A 101 -4.77 -3.64 2.58
CA THR A 101 -4.19 -2.41 2.01
C THR A 101 -2.72 -2.26 2.38
N ILE A 102 -1.94 -1.70 1.46
CA ILE A 102 -0.54 -1.29 1.70
C ILE A 102 -0.49 0.23 1.93
N ALA A 103 0.31 0.65 2.90
CA ALA A 103 0.48 2.05 3.25
C ALA A 103 1.93 2.40 3.62
N MET A 104 2.29 3.68 3.49
CA MET A 104 3.63 4.16 3.82
C MET A 104 3.81 4.32 5.32
N ALA A 105 4.90 3.76 5.85
CA ALA A 105 5.33 4.05 7.21
C ALA A 105 6.02 5.43 7.26
N ARG A 106 5.86 6.12 8.39
CA ARG A 106 6.47 7.44 8.62
C ARG A 106 6.77 7.64 10.11
N THR A 107 7.56 8.67 10.39
CA THR A 107 7.79 9.15 11.76
C THR A 107 6.61 10.01 12.25
N THR A 108 6.78 10.69 13.38
CA THR A 108 5.80 11.66 13.89
C THR A 108 5.58 12.84 12.93
N ASN A 109 6.58 13.19 12.11
CA ASN A 109 6.41 14.17 11.04
C ASN A 109 5.57 13.55 9.91
N ALA A 110 4.51 14.25 9.47
CA ALA A 110 3.62 13.79 8.42
C ALA A 110 4.39 13.49 7.10
N ASP A 111 5.28 14.39 6.69
CA ASP A 111 5.97 14.34 5.39
C ASP A 111 7.36 13.68 5.52
N SER A 112 7.41 12.56 6.24
CA SER A 112 8.66 11.83 6.55
C SER A 112 8.72 10.41 6.00
N ALA A 113 7.71 9.99 5.23
CA ALA A 113 7.73 8.70 4.56
C ALA A 113 8.88 8.65 3.55
N THR A 114 9.62 7.54 3.50
CA THR A 114 10.69 7.29 2.52
C THR A 114 10.46 5.95 1.82
N ALA A 115 11.11 4.87 2.25
CA ALA A 115 11.02 3.54 1.61
C ALA A 115 10.17 2.54 2.39
N GLN A 116 10.02 2.73 3.71
CA GLN A 116 9.31 1.78 4.57
C GLN A 116 7.80 1.78 4.30
N PHE A 117 7.23 0.58 4.24
CA PHE A 117 5.80 0.37 4.04
C PHE A 117 5.28 -0.69 5.01
N PHE A 118 3.96 -0.76 5.15
CA PHE A 118 3.29 -1.83 5.87
C PHE A 118 2.04 -2.32 5.16
N ILE A 119 1.71 -3.59 5.36
CA ILE A 119 0.49 -4.21 4.88
C ILE A 119 -0.44 -4.43 6.07
N ASN A 120 -1.68 -3.94 5.97
CA ASN A 120 -2.70 -4.09 7.00
C ASN A 120 -3.20 -5.53 7.03
N GLN A 121 -2.94 -6.24 8.13
CA GLN A 121 -3.34 -7.64 8.29
C GLN A 121 -4.65 -7.79 9.08
N ASN A 122 -4.93 -6.85 9.99
CA ASN A 122 -6.05 -6.94 10.94
C ASN A 122 -7.40 -7.31 10.28
N PRO A 123 -8.02 -8.45 10.66
CA PRO A 123 -9.37 -8.83 10.20
C PRO A 123 -10.47 -7.79 10.50
N GLN A 124 -10.26 -6.92 11.48
CA GLN A 124 -11.19 -5.87 11.90
C GLN A 124 -10.86 -4.50 11.30
N ASN A 125 -9.84 -4.40 10.44
CA ASN A 125 -9.29 -3.16 9.87
C ASN A 125 -8.59 -2.27 10.90
N ASN A 126 -7.72 -1.36 10.43
CA ASN A 126 -6.94 -0.44 11.24
C ASN A 126 -7.40 1.01 11.07
N LEU A 127 -8.71 1.26 11.13
CA LEU A 127 -9.31 2.57 10.86
C LEU A 127 -8.78 3.72 11.75
N PHE A 128 -8.13 3.39 12.87
CA PHE A 128 -7.47 4.37 13.73
C PHE A 128 -6.22 5.00 13.08
N LEU A 129 -5.75 4.46 11.96
CA LEU A 129 -4.67 5.00 11.14
C LEU A 129 -5.18 5.95 10.04
N ASP A 130 -6.51 6.03 9.81
CA ASP A 130 -7.10 6.81 8.73
C ASP A 130 -6.91 8.32 8.92
N TYR A 131 -6.81 9.02 7.78
CA TYR A 131 -6.86 10.48 7.77
C TYR A 131 -8.18 10.99 8.36
N GLY A 132 -8.07 11.89 9.33
CA GLY A 132 -9.22 12.49 10.00
C GLY A 132 -9.82 11.64 11.12
N TYR A 133 -9.27 10.46 11.42
CA TYR A 133 -9.74 9.67 12.56
C TYR A 133 -9.59 10.48 13.86
N ILE A 134 -10.66 10.50 14.65
CA ILE A 134 -10.71 11.15 15.98
C ILE A 134 -10.73 10.05 17.04
N GLY A 135 -9.61 9.91 17.75
CA GLY A 135 -9.54 9.10 18.96
C GLY A 135 -10.14 9.83 20.17
N TYR A 136 -10.38 9.08 21.24
CA TYR A 136 -10.86 9.63 22.51
C TYR A 136 -9.91 9.25 23.64
N ASP A 137 -9.55 10.23 24.48
CA ASP A 137 -8.84 10.00 25.74
C ASP A 137 -9.84 9.59 26.83
N HIS A 138 -9.78 8.32 27.21
CA HIS A 138 -10.64 7.71 28.22
C HIS A 138 -10.19 8.00 29.66
N ASN A 139 -9.09 8.73 29.86
CA ASN A 139 -8.70 9.21 31.20
C ASN A 139 -9.55 10.40 31.67
N TYR A 140 -10.36 10.99 30.78
CA TYR A 140 -11.34 12.03 31.08
C TYR A 140 -12.77 11.47 31.15
N ASN A 141 -13.63 12.07 31.99
CA ASN A 141 -15.06 11.75 32.05
C ASN A 141 -15.92 13.03 31.89
N PRO A 142 -16.63 13.22 30.76
CA PRO A 142 -16.71 12.31 29.61
C PRO A 142 -15.38 12.23 28.84
N PRO A 143 -15.14 11.15 28.05
CA PRO A 143 -13.95 11.02 27.22
C PRO A 143 -13.72 12.25 26.34
N LYS A 144 -12.47 12.68 26.24
CA LYS A 144 -12.10 13.89 25.49
C LYS A 144 -11.64 13.53 24.08
N ALA A 145 -12.24 14.13 23.06
CA ALA A 145 -11.79 13.96 21.67
C ALA A 145 -10.34 14.47 21.50
N LEU A 146 -9.50 13.67 20.85
CA LEU A 146 -8.16 14.04 20.45
C LEU A 146 -8.18 14.84 19.14
N PRO A 147 -7.10 15.58 18.79
CA PRO A 147 -6.97 16.17 17.47
C PRO A 147 -7.11 15.09 16.39
N ALA A 148 -7.79 15.45 15.29
CA ALA A 148 -7.92 14.57 14.13
C ALA A 148 -6.52 14.18 13.62
N GLN A 149 -6.32 12.89 13.36
CA GLN A 149 -5.03 12.40 12.89
C GLN A 149 -4.82 12.77 11.41
N ILE A 150 -3.58 13.05 11.04
CA ILE A 150 -3.22 13.19 9.63
C ILE A 150 -3.17 11.82 8.93
N GLY A 151 -3.14 10.72 9.68
CA GLY A 151 -3.16 9.35 9.14
C GLY A 151 -1.91 8.95 8.35
N TYR A 152 -1.99 7.79 7.70
CA TYR A 152 -0.94 7.23 6.85
C TYR A 152 -1.48 7.06 5.42
N CYS A 153 -0.64 7.24 4.40
CA CYS A 153 -1.10 7.15 3.02
C CYS A 153 -1.23 5.67 2.62
N VAL A 154 -2.46 5.21 2.45
CA VAL A 154 -2.76 3.98 1.70
C VAL A 154 -2.56 4.27 0.21
N PHE A 155 -1.81 3.41 -0.47
CA PHE A 155 -1.43 3.59 -1.88
C PHE A 155 -1.60 2.32 -2.73
N GLY A 156 -2.29 1.30 -2.20
CA GLY A 156 -2.57 0.08 -2.93
C GLY A 156 -3.23 -0.99 -2.06
N GLU A 157 -3.38 -2.18 -2.64
CA GLU A 157 -3.90 -3.37 -1.95
C GLU A 157 -3.28 -4.67 -2.45
N VAL A 158 -3.33 -5.70 -1.60
CA VAL A 158 -2.90 -7.06 -1.94
C VAL A 158 -3.98 -7.75 -2.79
N LEU A 159 -3.65 -8.05 -4.04
CA LEU A 159 -4.48 -8.84 -4.95
C LEU A 159 -4.45 -10.33 -4.60
N SER A 160 -3.26 -10.86 -4.29
CA SER A 160 -3.05 -12.25 -3.90
C SER A 160 -1.86 -12.41 -2.94
N GLY A 161 -1.85 -13.48 -2.15
CA GLY A 161 -0.83 -13.71 -1.13
C GLY A 161 -1.19 -13.22 0.28
N MET A 162 -2.48 -12.98 0.57
CA MET A 162 -2.91 -12.63 1.93
C MET A 162 -2.69 -13.75 2.94
N ASP A 163 -2.68 -15.01 2.51
CA ASP A 163 -2.27 -16.16 3.33
C ASP A 163 -0.79 -16.08 3.73
N VAL A 164 0.06 -15.57 2.84
CA VAL A 164 1.48 -15.29 3.14
C VAL A 164 1.58 -14.15 4.15
N VAL A 165 0.82 -13.06 3.97
CA VAL A 165 0.74 -11.93 4.93
C VAL A 165 0.30 -12.41 6.32
N ASP A 166 -0.72 -13.27 6.38
CA ASP A 166 -1.23 -13.83 7.64
C ASP A 166 -0.20 -14.73 8.32
N ALA A 167 0.52 -15.56 7.55
CA ALA A 167 1.60 -16.38 8.07
C ALA A 167 2.75 -15.52 8.62
N ILE A 168 3.13 -14.43 7.94
CA ILE A 168 4.16 -13.50 8.40
C ILE A 168 3.74 -12.82 9.71
N ALA A 169 2.49 -12.36 9.82
CA ALA A 169 2.02 -11.64 11.01
C ALA A 169 1.96 -12.51 12.28
N THR A 170 2.01 -13.83 12.14
CA THR A 170 1.83 -14.79 13.25
C THR A 170 3.12 -15.50 13.66
N VAL A 171 4.26 -15.15 13.06
CA VAL A 171 5.57 -15.69 13.48
C VAL A 171 5.92 -15.24 14.90
N THR A 172 6.81 -15.98 15.56
CA THR A 172 7.28 -15.59 16.89
C THR A 172 8.21 -14.40 16.78
N THR A 173 8.01 -13.40 17.64
CA THR A 173 8.79 -12.17 17.67
C THR A 173 9.51 -11.97 19.00
N HIS A 174 10.52 -11.10 19.00
CA HIS A 174 11.23 -10.66 20.19
C HIS A 174 11.53 -9.16 20.15
N THR A 175 12.15 -8.65 21.21
CA THR A 175 12.76 -7.31 21.21
C THR A 175 14.25 -7.47 20.93
N GLU A 176 14.75 -6.74 19.95
CA GLU A 176 16.15 -6.76 19.54
C GLU A 176 16.65 -5.36 19.24
N ASN A 177 17.94 -5.10 19.43
CA ASN A 177 18.51 -3.81 19.08
C ASN A 177 18.88 -3.80 17.59
N ASN A 178 18.60 -2.69 16.91
CA ASN A 178 19.13 -2.46 15.58
C ASN A 178 20.66 -2.27 15.60
N ALA A 179 21.28 -2.16 14.43
CA ALA A 179 22.72 -1.94 14.30
C ALA A 179 23.24 -0.66 15.00
N ASP A 180 22.37 0.34 15.20
CA ASP A 180 22.67 1.59 15.91
C ASP A 180 22.51 1.47 17.45
N GLY A 181 21.99 0.35 17.94
CA GLY A 181 21.76 0.07 19.36
C GLY A 181 20.38 0.48 19.89
N ASP A 182 19.46 0.91 19.03
CA ASP A 182 18.10 1.27 19.41
C ASP A 182 17.20 0.02 19.49
N PRO A 183 16.39 -0.12 20.56
CA PRO A 183 15.52 -1.28 20.72
C PRO A 183 14.35 -1.24 19.73
N MET A 184 14.16 -2.35 19.02
CA MET A 184 13.04 -2.64 18.12
C MET A 184 12.16 -3.72 18.74
N GLY A 185 10.86 -3.44 18.83
CA GLY A 185 9.86 -4.42 19.25
C GLY A 185 9.28 -5.19 18.07
N ASP A 186 8.72 -6.35 18.36
CA ASP A 186 7.98 -7.18 17.40
C ASP A 186 8.82 -7.62 16.17
N VAL A 187 10.13 -7.79 16.36
CA VAL A 187 11.05 -8.29 15.32
C VAL A 187 10.91 -9.80 15.21
N PRO A 188 10.68 -10.39 14.03
CA PRO A 188 10.70 -11.85 13.85
C PRO A 188 11.99 -12.49 14.37
N ILE A 189 11.90 -13.64 15.04
CA ILE A 189 13.09 -14.39 15.47
C ILE A 189 13.85 -14.96 14.27
N ASP A 190 13.11 -15.49 13.30
CA ASP A 190 13.65 -15.96 12.02
C ASP A 190 13.26 -14.96 10.94
N ASP A 191 14.22 -14.55 10.11
CA ASP A 191 14.02 -13.50 9.11
C ASP A 191 12.90 -13.82 8.11
N ILE A 192 12.15 -12.76 7.76
CA ILE A 192 11.19 -12.73 6.66
C ILE A 192 11.75 -11.78 5.61
N ILE A 193 12.34 -12.35 4.56
CA ILE A 193 13.17 -11.63 3.60
C ILE A 193 12.37 -11.37 2.32
N ILE A 194 12.35 -10.11 1.88
CA ILE A 194 11.93 -9.71 0.54
C ILE A 194 13.09 -10.08 -0.40
N GLN A 195 13.03 -11.29 -0.97
CA GLN A 195 14.05 -11.78 -1.90
C GLN A 195 14.13 -10.88 -3.13
N SER A 196 12.97 -10.52 -3.68
CA SER A 196 12.86 -9.54 -4.76
C SER A 196 11.52 -8.83 -4.74
N ALA A 197 11.52 -7.56 -5.15
CA ALA A 197 10.32 -6.84 -5.57
C ALA A 197 10.38 -6.62 -7.08
N THR A 198 9.31 -6.90 -7.82
CA THR A 198 9.30 -6.77 -9.28
C THR A 198 7.99 -6.20 -9.77
N ILE A 199 8.05 -5.23 -10.69
CA ILE A 199 6.86 -4.72 -11.38
C ILE A 199 6.39 -5.78 -12.37
N THR A 200 5.21 -6.33 -12.16
CA THR A 200 4.63 -7.43 -12.95
C THR A 200 3.61 -6.95 -13.97
N GLN A 201 2.95 -5.83 -13.70
CA GLN A 201 2.15 -5.09 -14.67
C GLN A 201 2.65 -3.65 -14.68
N ASN A 202 3.31 -3.28 -15.78
CA ASN A 202 3.48 -1.88 -16.13
C ASN A 202 2.17 -1.45 -16.77
N ALA A 203 1.21 -1.03 -15.96
CA ALA A 203 0.30 -0.03 -16.48
C ALA A 203 1.16 1.20 -16.81
N PRO A 204 0.98 1.81 -17.99
CA PRO A 204 1.75 2.99 -18.32
C PRO A 204 1.41 4.06 -17.28
N PHE A 205 2.43 4.57 -16.60
CA PHE A 205 2.29 5.60 -15.57
C PHE A 205 2.08 6.94 -16.28
N CYS A 206 0.86 7.48 -16.25
CA CYS A 206 0.61 8.80 -16.83
C CYS A 206 0.95 9.85 -15.78
N ALA A 207 2.20 10.32 -15.77
CA ALA A 207 2.63 11.42 -14.90
C ALA A 207 1.75 12.69 -15.05
N ILE A 208 0.97 12.78 -16.12
CA ILE A 208 -0.01 13.84 -16.40
C ILE A 208 -1.25 13.22 -17.04
N LYS A 209 -2.44 13.37 -16.46
CA LYS A 209 -3.70 13.02 -17.16
C LYS A 209 -3.77 13.74 -18.50
N LEU A 210 -3.67 13.00 -19.61
CA LEU A 210 -3.81 13.55 -20.95
C LEU A 210 -5.30 13.70 -21.27
N GLN A 211 -5.74 14.92 -21.58
CA GLN A 211 -7.12 15.15 -21.96
C GLN A 211 -7.42 14.41 -23.28
N GLY A 212 -8.23 13.34 -23.20
CA GLY A 212 -8.56 12.48 -24.33
C GLY A 212 -7.98 11.07 -24.28
N ASP A 213 -7.10 10.77 -23.31
CA ASP A 213 -6.74 9.40 -22.95
C ASP A 213 -7.89 8.80 -22.13
N VAL A 214 -8.56 7.80 -22.68
CA VAL A 214 -9.74 7.15 -22.08
C VAL A 214 -9.55 5.66 -21.87
N ASP A 215 -8.43 5.11 -22.34
CA ASP A 215 -8.07 3.71 -22.14
C ASP A 215 -6.89 3.51 -21.19
N GLY A 216 -6.35 4.61 -20.65
CA GLY A 216 -5.33 4.62 -19.60
C GLY A 216 -3.93 4.29 -20.11
N ASN A 217 -3.72 4.25 -21.43
CA ASN A 217 -2.47 3.78 -22.02
C ASN A 217 -1.35 4.85 -22.09
N CYS A 218 -1.60 6.05 -21.56
CA CYS A 218 -0.71 7.22 -21.56
C CYS A 218 -0.41 7.79 -22.94
N LYS A 219 -1.33 7.60 -23.88
CA LYS A 219 -1.28 8.20 -25.21
C LYS A 219 -2.68 8.69 -25.54
N VAL A 220 -2.74 9.61 -26.49
CA VAL A 220 -3.98 9.91 -27.20
C VAL A 220 -3.82 9.28 -28.58
N ASP A 221 -4.31 8.06 -28.73
CA ASP A 221 -4.19 7.26 -29.93
C ASP A 221 -5.54 6.68 -30.39
N PHE A 222 -5.50 5.79 -31.37
CA PHE A 222 -6.72 5.28 -31.98
C PHE A 222 -7.54 4.40 -31.04
N ALA A 223 -6.91 3.78 -30.04
CA ALA A 223 -7.60 2.97 -29.04
C ALA A 223 -8.51 3.84 -28.15
N ASP A 224 -8.08 5.06 -27.84
CA ASP A 224 -8.92 6.06 -27.15
C ASP A 224 -10.17 6.41 -27.93
N PHE A 225 -10.00 6.70 -29.23
CA PHE A 225 -11.13 6.98 -30.11
C PHE A 225 -12.08 5.78 -30.23
N ALA A 226 -11.54 4.56 -30.28
CA ALA A 226 -12.34 3.35 -30.33
C ALA A 226 -13.15 3.16 -29.04
N LYS A 227 -12.55 3.43 -27.88
CA LYS A 227 -13.20 3.33 -26.57
C LYS A 227 -14.27 4.42 -26.38
N LEU A 228 -13.99 5.67 -26.78
CA LEU A 228 -14.98 6.75 -26.82
C LEU A 228 -16.17 6.38 -27.71
N ALA A 229 -15.92 5.80 -28.89
CA ALA A 229 -16.99 5.36 -29.80
C ALA A 229 -17.83 4.22 -29.20
N GLN A 230 -17.20 3.26 -28.52
CA GLN A 230 -17.91 2.20 -27.80
C GLN A 230 -18.77 2.75 -26.67
N ASN A 231 -18.24 3.67 -25.88
CA ASN A 231 -18.97 4.34 -24.80
C ASN A 231 -20.17 5.14 -25.34
N TRP A 232 -20.00 5.83 -26.48
CA TRP A 232 -21.08 6.53 -27.16
C TRP A 232 -22.17 5.58 -27.67
N LEU A 233 -21.78 4.44 -28.26
CA LEU A 233 -22.72 3.40 -28.70
C LEU A 233 -23.47 2.77 -27.52
N ALA A 234 -22.79 2.57 -26.39
CA ALA A 234 -23.39 2.08 -25.16
C ALA A 234 -24.38 3.11 -24.57
N CYS A 235 -24.01 4.40 -24.53
CA CYS A 235 -24.90 5.52 -24.17
C CYS A 235 -26.15 5.55 -25.06
N ASN A 236 -26.03 5.35 -26.38
CA ASN A 236 -27.19 5.36 -27.30
C ASN A 236 -28.11 4.14 -27.19
N SER A 237 -27.72 3.11 -26.42
CA SER A 237 -28.55 1.93 -26.17
C SER A 237 -29.38 2.02 -24.89
N MET A 238 -29.09 3.00 -24.01
CA MET A 238 -29.82 3.28 -22.78
C MET A 238 -30.35 4.72 -22.78
N THR A 239 -31.66 4.88 -22.55
CA THR A 239 -32.35 6.18 -22.53
C THR A 239 -31.98 7.05 -21.31
N SER A 240 -30.74 7.51 -21.20
CA SER A 240 -30.36 8.54 -20.23
C SER A 240 -29.19 9.40 -20.72
N VAL A 241 -29.34 10.70 -20.49
CA VAL A 241 -28.47 11.81 -20.93
C VAL A 241 -27.02 11.58 -20.50
N CYS A 242 -26.08 11.74 -21.44
CA CYS A 242 -24.64 11.76 -21.18
C CYS A 242 -24.20 13.25 -21.20
N ASP A 243 -23.76 13.77 -20.05
CA ASP A 243 -23.18 15.12 -19.87
C ASP A 243 -21.69 15.15 -20.27
#